data_AF-A0A1G7J331-F1
#
_entry.id   AF-A0A1G7J331-F1
#
_cell.length_a   1.000
_cell.length_b   1.000
_cell.length_c   1.000
_cell.angle_alpha   90.00
_cell.angle_beta   90.00
_cell.angle_gamma   90.00
#
_symmetry.space_group_name_H-M   'P 1'
#
loop_
_entity.id
_entity.type
_entity.pdbx_description
1 polymer ?
#
loop_
_entity_poly.entity_id
_entity_poly.type
_entity_poly.pdbx_seq_one_letter_code
_entity_poly.pdbx_strand_id
1 'polypeptide(L)'
;MVLVFYPFDFSPVCTEELCGFRDAEWLSFPLLSDTEGEVIRELDLAYDEWEHHAGVPKRALVELDESHDVRYRWQTEDAYNSPNMDELEQTVLSLMDGPAQ
;
A
#
# COMPACT_ATOMS: atom_id res chain seq x y z
N MET A 1 3.40 -11.92 -3.60
CA MET A 1 2.15 -11.13 -3.68
C MET A 1 2.44 -9.72 -3.25
N VAL A 2 1.90 -8.71 -3.92
CA VAL A 2 2.08 -7.29 -3.55
C VAL A 2 0.78 -6.77 -2.93
N LEU A 3 0.89 -6.11 -1.78
CA LEU A 3 -0.21 -5.47 -1.05
C LEU A 3 0.01 -3.96 -1.01
N VAL A 4 -1.05 -3.20 -1.30
CA VAL A 4 -1.06 -1.73 -1.20
C VAL A 4 -2.09 -1.34 -0.15
N PHE A 5 -1.67 -0.54 0.82
CA PHE A 5 -2.51 0.01 1.88
C PHE A 5 -2.62 1.52 1.71
N TYR A 6 -3.82 2.07 1.92
CA TYR A 6 -4.06 3.50 1.91
C TYR A 6 -4.97 3.90 3.09
N PRO A 7 -4.89 5.15 3.59
CA PRO A 7 -5.44 5.51 4.90
C PRO A 7 -6.96 5.56 4.98
N PHE A 8 -7.60 6.16 3.97
CA PHE A 8 -9.04 6.38 3.94
C PHE A 8 -9.56 6.47 2.50
N ASP A 9 -10.67 5.79 2.24
CA ASP A 9 -11.46 6.00 1.03
C ASP A 9 -11.98 7.44 0.96
N PHE A 10 -12.12 7.96 -0.26
CA PHE A 10 -12.67 9.30 -0.55
C PHE A 10 -11.83 10.50 -0.08
N SER A 11 -10.57 10.29 0.31
CA SER A 11 -9.62 11.41 0.40
C SER A 11 -9.17 11.83 -1.00
N PRO A 12 -8.89 13.13 -1.24
CA PRO A 12 -8.39 13.60 -2.54
C PRO A 12 -7.10 12.89 -2.96
N VAL A 13 -6.20 12.66 -2.00
CA VAL A 13 -4.93 11.98 -2.21
C VAL A 13 -5.11 10.51 -2.63
N CYS A 14 -5.98 9.76 -1.96
CA CYS A 14 -6.27 8.38 -2.33
C CYS A 14 -6.99 8.30 -3.68
N THR A 15 -7.80 9.31 -4.03
CA THR A 15 -8.46 9.37 -5.33
C THR A 15 -7.44 9.55 -6.46
N GLU A 16 -6.47 10.45 -6.29
CA GLU A 16 -5.38 10.66 -7.25
C GLU A 16 -4.51 9.40 -7.40
N GLU A 17 -4.18 8.72 -6.30
CA GLU A 17 -3.41 7.47 -6.32
C GLU A 17 -4.14 6.35 -7.07
N LEU A 18 -5.42 6.09 -6.76
CA LEU A 18 -6.22 5.08 -7.46
C LEU A 18 -6.46 5.44 -8.94
N CYS A 19 -6.58 6.74 -9.27
CA CYS A 19 -6.61 7.18 -10.67
C CYS A 19 -5.27 6.90 -11.37
N GLY A 20 -4.14 7.13 -10.71
CA GLY A 20 -2.83 6.80 -11.24
C GLY A 20 -2.68 5.29 -11.51
N PHE A 21 -3.10 4.43 -10.58
CA PHE A 21 -3.09 2.98 -10.80
C PHE A 21 -4.01 2.54 -11.95
N ARG A 22 -5.18 3.17 -12.09
CA ARG A 22 -6.08 2.92 -13.23
C ARG A 22 -5.42 3.34 -14.53
N ASP A 23 -4.92 4.56 -14.62
CA ASP A 23 -4.41 5.15 -15.86
C ASP A 23 -3.11 4.48 -16.33
N ALA A 24 -2.35 3.91 -15.39
CA ALA A 24 -1.18 3.09 -15.69
C ALA A 24 -1.53 1.61 -15.99
N GLU A 25 -2.81 1.24 -15.99
CA GLU A 25 -3.31 -0.14 -16.17
C GLU A 25 -2.75 -1.15 -15.14
N TRP A 26 -2.32 -0.67 -13.97
CA TRP A 26 -1.76 -1.52 -12.92
C TRP A 26 -2.80 -2.27 -12.09
N LEU A 27 -4.10 -1.99 -12.24
CA LEU A 27 -5.19 -2.72 -11.58
C LEU A 27 -5.33 -4.20 -12.04
N SER A 28 -4.27 -4.78 -12.61
CA SER A 28 -4.15 -6.21 -12.92
C SER A 28 -3.80 -7.06 -11.69
N PHE A 29 -3.42 -6.44 -10.56
CA PHE A 29 -3.22 -7.13 -9.27
C PHE A 29 -4.46 -7.01 -8.35
N PRO A 30 -4.70 -8.00 -7.47
CA PRO A 30 -5.87 -7.98 -6.59
C PRO A 30 -5.78 -6.85 -5.56
N LEU A 31 -6.91 -6.15 -5.36
CA LEU A 31 -7.09 -5.21 -4.27
C LEU A 31 -7.57 -5.95 -3.02
N LEU A 32 -6.92 -5.70 -1.88
CA LEU A 32 -7.32 -6.23 -0.59
C LEU A 32 -8.17 -5.20 0.14
N SER A 33 -9.34 -5.62 0.64
CA SER A 33 -10.16 -4.82 1.55
C SER A 33 -10.03 -5.37 2.96
N ASP A 34 -9.26 -4.68 3.81
CA ASP A 34 -9.04 -5.03 5.22
C ASP A 34 -9.99 -4.24 6.13
N THR A 35 -11.29 -4.54 6.04
CA THR A 35 -12.33 -3.78 6.76
C THR A 35 -12.22 -3.90 8.28
N GLU A 36 -11.79 -5.06 8.79
CA GLU A 36 -11.62 -5.29 10.23
C GLU A 36 -10.25 -4.83 10.73
N GLY A 37 -9.30 -4.60 9.83
CA GLY A 37 -7.95 -4.14 10.13
C GLY A 37 -7.05 -5.24 10.67
N GLU A 38 -7.34 -6.51 10.40
CA GLU A 38 -6.56 -7.63 10.93
C GLU A 38 -5.18 -7.67 10.28
N VAL A 39 -5.13 -7.45 8.95
CA VAL A 39 -3.90 -7.52 8.16
C VAL A 39 -2.99 -6.33 8.49
N ILE A 40 -3.55 -5.12 8.63
CA ILE A 40 -2.74 -3.94 8.99
C ILE A 40 -2.15 -4.06 10.40
N ARG A 41 -2.80 -4.77 11.33
CA ARG A 41 -2.29 -5.00 12.68
C ARG A 41 -1.21 -6.06 12.69
N GLU A 42 -1.41 -7.15 11.95
CA GLU A 42 -0.41 -8.21 11.81
C GLU A 42 0.88 -7.67 11.17
N LEU A 43 0.75 -6.78 10.20
CA LEU A 43 1.88 -6.16 9.52
C LEU A 43 2.47 -4.95 10.26
N ASP A 44 1.92 -4.53 11.40
CA ASP A 44 2.32 -3.32 12.14
C ASP A 44 2.29 -2.04 11.25
N LEU A 45 1.23 -1.92 10.45
CA LEU A 45 0.96 -0.83 9.52
C LEU A 45 -0.20 0.04 9.98
N ALA A 46 -0.61 -0.04 11.24
CA ALA A 46 -1.61 0.84 11.81
C ALA A 46 -0.93 2.02 12.55
N TYR A 47 -1.49 3.22 12.45
CA TYR A 47 -1.19 4.30 13.38
C TYR A 47 -1.87 4.02 14.73
N ASP A 48 -1.16 4.27 15.83
CA ASP A 48 -1.75 4.26 17.18
C ASP A 48 -2.91 5.27 17.26
N GLU A 49 -2.66 6.50 16.78
CA GLU A 49 -3.65 7.55 16.59
C GLU A 49 -3.21 8.45 15.43
N TRP A 50 -4.13 8.76 14.51
CA TRP A 50 -3.93 9.71 13.42
C TRP A 50 -5.20 10.54 13.22
N GLU A 51 -5.10 11.88 13.26
CA GLU A 51 -6.26 12.80 13.16
C GLU A 51 -7.41 12.42 14.13
N HIS A 52 -7.09 12.03 15.37
CA HIS A 52 -8.06 11.54 16.38
C HIS A 52 -8.75 10.21 16.06
N HIS A 53 -8.26 9.48 15.07
CA HIS A 53 -8.71 8.14 14.71
C HIS A 53 -7.64 7.11 15.07
N ALA A 54 -8.01 6.09 15.83
CA ALA A 54 -7.13 4.98 16.18
C ALA A 54 -7.15 3.90 15.09
N GLY A 55 -6.00 3.26 14.84
CA GLY A 55 -5.91 2.12 13.93
C GLY A 55 -6.02 2.49 12.45
N VAL A 56 -5.76 3.75 12.09
CA VAL A 56 -5.76 4.18 10.69
C VAL A 56 -4.61 3.48 9.97
N PRO A 57 -4.84 2.87 8.80
CA PRO A 57 -3.77 2.27 8.02
C PRO A 57 -2.76 3.34 7.56
N LYS A 58 -1.48 3.03 7.74
CA LYS A 58 -0.38 3.71 7.06
C LYS A 58 -0.51 3.48 5.57
N ARG A 59 -0.12 4.48 4.78
CA ARG A 59 0.08 4.26 3.36
C ARG A 59 1.32 3.39 3.19
N ALA A 60 1.16 2.23 2.58
CA ALA A 60 2.24 1.24 2.53
C ALA A 60 2.16 0.35 1.29
N LEU A 61 3.33 -0.12 0.87
CA LEU A 61 3.52 -1.14 -0.16
C LEU A 61 4.31 -2.30 0.47
N VAL A 62 3.77 -3.50 0.40
CA VAL A 62 4.38 -4.69 1.00
C VAL A 62 4.46 -5.81 -0.05
N GLU A 63 5.64 -6.41 -0.20
CA GLU A 63 5.80 -7.68 -0.93
C GLU A 63 5.82 -8.82 0.08
N LEU A 64 4.93 -9.80 -0.11
CA LEU A 64 4.90 -11.06 0.63
C LEU A 64 5.40 -12.20 -0.26
N ASP A 65 6.15 -13.13 0.33
CA ASP A 65 6.55 -14.39 -0.32
C ASP A 65 5.42 -15.44 -0.31
N GLU A 66 5.71 -16.66 -0.78
CA GLU A 66 4.76 -17.77 -0.80
C GLU A 66 4.36 -18.27 0.61
N SER A 67 5.17 -17.98 1.62
CA SER A 67 4.90 -18.30 3.03
C SER A 67 4.15 -17.15 3.75
N HIS A 68 3.82 -16.08 3.03
CA HIS A 68 3.27 -14.83 3.54
C HIS A 68 4.25 -14.02 4.42
N ASP A 69 5.55 -14.25 4.31
CA ASP A 69 6.58 -13.45 4.98
C ASP A 69 6.90 -12.18 4.16
N VAL A 70 7.17 -11.08 4.86
CA VAL A 70 7.48 -9.78 4.25
C VAL A 70 8.88 -9.78 3.63
N ARG A 71 8.96 -9.64 2.30
CA ARG A 71 10.20 -9.49 1.53
C ARG A 71 10.60 -8.04 1.32
N TYR A 72 9.61 -7.17 1.14
CA TYR A 72 9.80 -5.74 0.92
C TYR A 72 8.74 -4.96 1.68
N ARG A 73 9.14 -3.79 2.20
CA ARG A 73 8.24 -2.86 2.87
C ARG A 73 8.63 -1.43 2.54
N TRP A 74 7.66 -0.67 2.06
CA TRP A 74 7.67 0.78 2.02
C TRP A 74 6.44 1.29 2.76
N GLN A 75 6.59 2.37 3.53
CA GLN A 75 5.48 3.00 4.26
C GLN A 75 5.74 4.49 4.41
N THR A 76 4.67 5.27 4.58
CA THR A 76 4.79 6.67 4.99
C THR A 76 4.64 6.82 6.50
N GLU A 77 5.36 7.79 7.06
CA GLU A 77 5.20 8.24 8.45
C GLU A 77 4.12 9.33 8.58
N ASP A 78 3.78 9.99 7.47
CA ASP A 78 2.69 10.97 7.37
C ASP A 78 1.76 10.55 6.24
N ALA A 79 0.47 10.43 6.54
CA ALA A 79 -0.56 9.99 5.61
C ALA A 79 -0.94 11.04 4.56
N TYR A 80 -0.58 12.32 4.77
CA TYR A 80 -0.73 13.38 3.77
C TYR A 80 0.30 13.30 2.66
N ASN A 81 1.42 12.60 2.91
CA ASN A 81 2.41 12.38 1.87
C ASN A 81 1.89 11.32 0.89
N SER A 82 1.80 11.73 -0.37
CA SER A 82 1.64 10.81 -1.47
C SER A 82 2.99 10.19 -1.83
N PRO A 83 3.02 8.91 -2.24
CA PRO A 83 4.17 8.37 -2.95
C PRO A 83 4.39 9.19 -4.21
N ASN A 84 5.66 9.30 -4.61
CA ASN A 84 5.95 9.68 -5.97
C ASN A 84 5.43 8.57 -6.88
N MET A 85 4.49 8.88 -7.77
CA MET A 85 3.83 7.87 -8.60
C MET A 85 4.80 7.16 -9.55
N ASP A 86 5.82 7.85 -10.07
CA ASP A 86 6.85 7.25 -10.93
C ASP A 86 7.75 6.29 -10.13
N GLU A 87 8.07 6.64 -8.89
CA GLU A 87 8.87 5.80 -8.00
C GLU A 87 8.07 4.56 -7.54
N LEU A 88 6.79 4.76 -7.26
CA LEU A 88 5.87 3.69 -6.91
C LEU A 88 5.67 2.73 -8.08
N GLU A 89 5.53 3.24 -9.31
CA GLU A 89 5.52 2.44 -10.55
C GLU A 89 6.73 1.53 -10.61
N GLN A 90 7.92 2.12 -10.56
CA GLN A 90 9.16 1.38 -10.69
C GLN A 90 9.32 0.34 -9.60
N THR A 91 8.91 0.68 -8.37
CA THR A 91 8.94 -0.26 -7.26
C THR A 91 7.99 -1.43 -7.51
N VAL A 92 6.72 -1.16 -7.84
CA VAL A 92 5.73 -2.22 -8.11
C VAL A 92 6.17 -3.10 -9.27
N LEU A 93 6.62 -2.52 -10.38
CA LEU A 93 7.14 -3.28 -11.53
C LEU A 93 8.35 -4.13 -11.14
N SER A 94 9.29 -3.59 -10.37
CA SER A 94 10.46 -4.35 -9.90
C SER A 94 10.09 -5.53 -8.99
N LEU A 95 9.02 -5.41 -8.20
CA LEU A 95 8.53 -6.48 -7.34
C LEU A 95 7.71 -7.53 -8.13
N MET A 96 7.03 -7.10 -9.19
CA MET A 96 6.25 -7.99 -10.08
C MET A 96 7.15 -8.79 -11.03
N ASP A 97 8.27 -8.24 -11.50
CA ASP A 97 9.23 -8.94 -12.36
C ASP A 97 10.10 -9.98 -11.60
N GLY A 98 9.95 -10.08 -10.28
CA GLY A 98 10.69 -11.00 -9.42
C GLY A 98 12.17 -10.65 -9.31
N PRO A 99 12.93 -11.29 -8.38
CA PRO A 99 14.37 -11.13 -8.39
C PRO A 99 14.90 -11.60 -9.75
N ALA A 100 15.70 -10.77 -10.41
CA ALA A 100 16.53 -11.23 -11.51
C ALA A 100 17.22 -12.54 -11.07
N GLN A 101 17.09 -13.57 -11.92
CA GLN A 101 17.57 -14.94 -11.74
C GLN A 101 18.93 -15.04 -11.03
#